data_AF-A0AAD5QVG0-F1
#
_entry.id   AF-A0AAD5QVG0-F1
#
_cell.length_a   1.000
_cell.length_b   1.000
_cell.length_c   1.000
_cell.angle_alpha   90.00
_cell.angle_beta   90.00
_cell.angle_gamma   90.00
#
_symmetry.space_group_name_H-M   'P 1'
#
loop_
_entity.id
_entity.type
_entity.pdbx_description
1 polymer ?
#
loop_
_entity_poly.entity_id
_entity_poly.type
_entity_poly.pdbx_seq_one_letter_code
_entity_poly.pdbx_strand_id
1 'polypeptide(L)'
;MAYSTATAVLAQVPGIATSEAGAKGFVERLVMQTVFDVLESQARSALLPDAVISAILSQLSVTVNYTPLDCPNVRSNEPAVDPLSVNERACIIIGNTVTAICTVIAGGGNPCMLPPPGEQPNADVKITPVSGPPVTISGSLSTTNIIMANWSRAMWQSVANRAIRMLASGPLGSHFFSAVATVGGN
;
A
#
# COMPACT_ATOMS: atom_id res chain seq x y z
N MET A 1 0.87 -2.66 2.34
CA MET A 1 1.59 -3.87 1.92
C MET A 1 2.58 -4.28 3.01
N ALA A 2 2.77 -5.58 3.20
CA ALA A 2 3.73 -6.09 4.16
C ALA A 2 4.76 -6.98 3.45
N TYR A 3 5.90 -7.16 4.09
CA TYR A 3 6.91 -8.11 3.65
C TYR A 3 7.35 -9.00 4.81
N SER A 4 7.91 -10.15 4.47
CA SER A 4 8.56 -11.04 5.43
C SER A 4 9.69 -11.80 4.76
N THR A 5 10.78 -12.01 5.48
CA THR A 5 11.89 -12.88 5.06
C THR A 5 11.78 -14.28 5.68
N ALA A 6 10.83 -14.50 6.60
CA ALA A 6 10.65 -15.76 7.30
C ALA A 6 9.94 -16.80 6.41
N THR A 7 10.57 -17.96 6.22
CA THR A 7 10.02 -19.05 5.41
C THR A 7 8.67 -19.56 5.92
N ALA A 8 8.49 -19.61 7.25
CA ALA A 8 7.23 -19.99 7.88
C ALA A 8 6.08 -19.03 7.53
N VAL A 9 6.37 -17.73 7.41
CA VAL A 9 5.40 -16.72 7.01
C VAL A 9 5.02 -16.88 5.54
N LEU A 10 6.01 -17.09 4.67
CA LEU A 10 5.77 -17.31 3.23
C LEU A 10 4.95 -18.58 2.95
N ALA A 11 5.09 -19.61 3.77
CA ALA A 11 4.28 -20.82 3.69
C ALA A 11 2.81 -20.57 4.07
N GLN A 12 2.56 -19.72 5.07
CA GLN A 12 1.21 -19.38 5.54
C GLN A 12 0.52 -18.33 4.67
N VAL A 13 1.28 -17.38 4.13
CA VAL A 13 0.78 -16.28 3.30
C VAL A 13 1.62 -16.15 2.04
N PRO A 14 1.37 -17.00 1.02
CA PRO A 14 2.15 -16.99 -0.22
C PRO A 14 2.12 -15.64 -0.98
N GLY A 15 1.12 -14.80 -0.71
CA GLY A 15 0.94 -13.49 -1.33
C GLY A 15 1.74 -12.34 -0.69
N ILE A 16 2.45 -12.59 0.42
CA ILE A 16 3.27 -11.55 1.07
C ILE A 16 4.59 -11.34 0.32
N ALA A 17 5.10 -10.11 0.28
CA ALA A 17 6.38 -9.84 -0.36
C ALA A 17 7.53 -10.50 0.42
N THR A 18 8.51 -11.07 -0.29
CA THR A 18 9.67 -11.74 0.31
C THR A 18 10.77 -10.78 0.78
N SER A 19 10.63 -9.48 0.49
CA SER A 19 11.59 -8.44 0.83
C SER A 19 10.95 -7.06 0.85
N GLU A 20 11.58 -6.13 1.57
CA GLU A 20 11.16 -4.72 1.59
C GLU A 20 11.19 -4.11 0.18
N ALA A 21 12.28 -4.37 -0.57
CA ALA A 21 12.43 -3.90 -1.94
C ALA A 21 11.35 -4.46 -2.88
N GLY A 22 10.97 -5.74 -2.72
CA GLY A 22 9.88 -6.34 -3.46
C GLY A 22 8.53 -5.69 -3.16
N ALA A 23 8.26 -5.39 -1.89
CA ALA A 23 7.04 -4.69 -1.49
C ALA A 23 6.98 -3.25 -2.06
N LYS A 24 8.10 -2.50 -2.00
CA LYS A 24 8.20 -1.15 -2.57
C LYS A 24 8.02 -1.18 -4.09
N GLY A 25 8.77 -2.05 -4.78
CA GLY A 25 8.70 -2.17 -6.24
C GLY A 25 7.33 -2.59 -6.76
N PHE A 26 6.57 -3.39 -6.00
CA PHE A 26 5.18 -3.69 -6.35
C PHE A 26 4.29 -2.44 -6.27
N VAL A 27 4.36 -1.68 -5.17
CA VAL A 27 3.57 -0.47 -4.99
C VAL A 27 3.94 0.59 -6.03
N GLU A 28 5.23 0.80 -6.26
CA GLU A 28 5.75 1.72 -7.29
C GLU A 28 5.20 1.37 -8.67
N ARG A 29 5.27 0.10 -9.07
CA ARG A 29 4.76 -0.35 -10.37
C ARG A 29 3.26 -0.17 -10.48
N LEU A 30 2.51 -0.50 -9.44
CA LEU A 30 1.05 -0.36 -9.42
C LEU A 30 0.63 1.10 -9.55
N VAL A 31 1.28 2.00 -8.80
CA VAL A 31 1.03 3.46 -8.88
C VAL A 31 1.41 3.98 -10.25
N MET A 32 2.60 3.64 -10.76
CA MET A 32 3.09 4.10 -12.05
C MET A 32 2.16 3.66 -13.19
N GLN A 33 1.79 2.39 -13.23
CA GLN A 33 0.89 1.85 -14.25
C GLN A 33 -0.49 2.53 -14.19
N THR A 34 -1.05 2.69 -12.99
CA THR A 34 -2.34 3.35 -12.84
C THR A 34 -2.30 4.83 -13.27
N VAL A 35 -1.23 5.55 -12.91
CA VAL A 35 -1.05 6.95 -13.33
C VAL A 35 -0.91 7.03 -14.85
N PHE A 36 -0.17 6.11 -15.46
CA PHE A 36 0.03 6.08 -16.92
C PHE A 36 -1.27 5.79 -17.66
N ASP A 37 -2.05 4.80 -17.21
CA ASP A 37 -3.35 4.46 -17.80
C ASP A 37 -4.31 5.66 -17.76
N VAL A 38 -4.34 6.38 -16.63
CA VAL A 38 -5.18 7.58 -16.48
C VAL A 38 -4.70 8.71 -17.39
N LEU A 39 -3.39 8.93 -17.48
CA LEU A 39 -2.82 9.98 -18.32
C LEU A 39 -3.03 9.70 -19.81
N GLU A 40 -2.85 8.46 -20.24
CA GLU A 40 -3.16 8.01 -21.59
C GLU A 40 -4.65 8.23 -21.91
N SER A 41 -5.54 7.81 -21.00
CA SER A 41 -7.00 8.03 -21.15
C SER A 41 -7.36 9.51 -21.27
N GLN A 42 -6.77 10.38 -20.43
CA GLN A 42 -7.00 11.82 -20.48
C GLN A 42 -6.42 12.45 -21.76
N ALA A 43 -5.21 12.06 -22.16
CA ALA A 43 -4.57 12.57 -23.37
C ALA A 43 -5.34 12.19 -24.64
N ARG A 44 -5.87 10.95 -24.71
CA ARG A 44 -6.77 10.53 -25.79
C ARG A 44 -8.06 11.32 -25.79
N SER A 45 -8.64 11.61 -24.62
CA SER A 45 -9.84 12.46 -24.54
C SER A 45 -9.60 13.90 -24.99
N ALA A 46 -8.35 14.36 -24.91
CA ALA A 46 -7.90 15.64 -25.45
C ALA A 46 -7.48 15.57 -26.93
N LEU A 47 -7.74 14.44 -27.62
CA LEU A 47 -7.41 14.21 -29.03
C LEU A 47 -5.92 14.34 -29.35
N LEU A 48 -5.05 14.02 -28.39
CA LEU A 48 -3.61 13.98 -28.65
C LEU A 48 -3.24 12.75 -29.48
N PRO A 49 -2.36 12.88 -30.49
CA PRO A 49 -1.87 11.72 -31.27
C PRO A 49 -1.09 10.74 -30.40
N ASP A 50 -1.16 9.44 -30.69
CA ASP A 50 -0.49 8.39 -29.90
C ASP A 50 1.04 8.61 -29.77
N ALA A 51 1.69 9.15 -30.82
CA ALA A 51 3.11 9.50 -30.77
C ALA A 51 3.41 10.59 -29.73
N VAL A 52 2.50 11.56 -29.56
CA VAL A 52 2.59 12.61 -28.55
C VAL A 52 2.32 12.04 -27.16
N ILE A 53 1.34 11.14 -27.03
CA ILE A 53 1.05 10.44 -25.77
C ILE A 53 2.28 9.65 -25.31
N SER A 54 2.89 8.86 -26.19
CA SER A 54 4.10 8.09 -25.86
C SER A 54 5.26 9.01 -25.44
N ALA A 55 5.47 10.12 -26.14
CA ALA A 55 6.52 11.08 -25.81
C ALA A 55 6.27 11.84 -24.49
N ILE A 56 5.00 12.03 -24.13
CA ILE A 56 4.59 12.58 -22.84
C ILE A 56 4.89 11.58 -21.72
N LEU A 57 4.45 10.33 -21.88
CA LEU A 57 4.61 9.29 -20.86
C LEU A 57 6.08 8.97 -20.59
N SER A 58 6.94 9.04 -21.61
CA SER A 58 8.39 8.84 -21.44
C SER A 58 9.09 9.96 -20.68
N GLN A 59 8.45 11.12 -20.50
CA GLN A 59 8.99 12.27 -19.78
C GLN A 59 8.43 12.39 -18.35
N LEU A 60 7.69 11.36 -17.90
CA LEU A 60 7.15 11.32 -16.55
C LEU A 60 8.10 10.63 -15.59
N SER A 61 8.25 11.26 -14.42
CA SER A 61 8.87 10.62 -13.27
C SER A 61 7.85 10.54 -12.14
N VAL A 62 7.64 9.33 -11.62
CA VAL A 62 6.80 9.06 -10.45
C VAL A 62 7.71 8.72 -9.29
N THR A 63 7.67 9.52 -8.23
CA THR A 63 8.34 9.20 -6.97
C THR A 63 7.29 8.71 -6.00
N VAL A 64 7.48 7.52 -5.43
CA VAL A 64 6.59 6.95 -4.42
C VAL A 64 7.32 6.87 -3.08
N ASN A 65 6.77 7.52 -2.07
CA ASN A 65 7.20 7.43 -0.69
C ASN A 65 6.31 6.42 0.03
N TYR A 66 6.88 5.26 0.31
CA TYR A 66 6.18 4.15 0.94
C TYR A 66 7.12 3.35 1.84
N THR A 67 6.69 3.06 3.07
CA THR A 67 7.41 2.22 4.03
C THR A 67 6.62 0.93 4.26
N PRO A 68 7.07 -0.21 3.69
CA PRO A 68 6.44 -1.51 3.92
C PRO A 68 6.44 -1.91 5.40
N LEU A 69 5.40 -2.62 5.82
CA LEU A 69 5.36 -3.22 7.15
C LEU A 69 6.17 -4.52 7.18
N ASP A 70 7.12 -4.63 8.11
CA ASP A 70 7.84 -5.87 8.38
C ASP A 70 6.98 -6.80 9.25
N CYS A 71 6.75 -8.02 8.78
CA CYS A 71 5.96 -9.05 9.44
C CYS A 71 6.83 -10.30 9.66
N PRO A 72 7.66 -10.33 10.70
CA PRO A 72 8.54 -11.48 10.99
C PRO A 72 7.74 -12.72 11.39
N ASN A 73 6.56 -12.51 11.98
CA ASN A 73 5.60 -13.56 12.33
C ASN A 73 4.22 -13.19 11.79
N VAL A 74 3.43 -14.20 11.43
CA VAL A 74 2.03 -14.04 11.03
C VAL A 74 1.13 -14.95 11.82
N ARG A 75 -0.11 -14.50 12.03
CA ARG A 75 -1.18 -15.28 12.64
C ARG A 75 -2.42 -15.12 11.77
N SER A 76 -2.85 -16.21 11.15
CA SER A 76 -4.21 -16.34 10.63
C SER A 76 -5.17 -16.58 11.81
N ASN A 77 -6.48 -16.46 11.60
CA ASN A 77 -7.50 -16.75 12.60
C ASN A 77 -7.58 -18.25 13.01
N GLU A 78 -6.51 -19.01 12.82
CA GLU A 78 -6.36 -20.42 13.19
C GLU A 78 -5.48 -20.57 14.44
N PRO A 79 -5.66 -21.66 15.21
CA PRO A 79 -4.88 -21.88 16.42
C PRO A 79 -3.38 -21.93 16.10
N ALA A 80 -2.65 -20.99 16.67
CA ALA A 80 -1.21 -20.85 16.60
C ALA A 80 -0.48 -22.15 16.99
N VAL A 81 0.44 -22.61 16.13
CA VAL A 81 1.25 -23.83 16.33
C VAL A 81 2.38 -23.61 17.35
N ASP A 82 2.93 -22.39 17.43
CA ASP A 82 4.02 -22.05 18.36
C ASP A 82 3.69 -20.81 19.19
N PRO A 83 4.07 -20.77 20.49
CA PRO A 83 3.89 -19.59 21.33
C PRO A 83 4.85 -18.47 20.92
N LEU A 84 4.37 -17.21 20.87
CA LEU A 84 5.23 -16.04 20.76
C LEU A 84 5.92 -15.75 22.11
N SER A 85 7.15 -15.27 22.04
CA SER A 85 7.89 -14.79 23.21
C SER A 85 7.44 -13.38 23.63
N VAL A 86 7.77 -12.99 24.87
CA VAL A 86 7.49 -11.63 25.37
C VAL A 86 8.22 -10.59 24.50
N ASN A 87 7.55 -9.50 24.15
CA ASN A 87 7.98 -8.45 23.21
C ASN A 87 8.05 -8.86 21.73
N GLU A 88 7.65 -10.08 21.39
CA GLU A 88 7.56 -10.51 20.01
C GLU A 88 6.33 -9.92 19.33
N ARG A 89 6.47 -9.59 18.04
CA ARG A 89 5.41 -9.02 17.21
C ARG A 89 4.95 -10.02 16.18
N ALA A 90 3.64 -10.06 15.96
CA ALA A 90 3.03 -10.81 14.87
C ALA A 90 2.00 -9.96 14.12
N CYS A 91 1.98 -10.11 12.80
CA CYS A 91 0.96 -9.52 11.95
C CYS A 91 -0.26 -10.43 11.91
N ILE A 92 -1.43 -9.86 12.18
CA ILE A 92 -2.71 -10.55 12.03
C ILE A 92 -3.17 -10.39 10.59
N ILE A 93 -3.37 -11.51 9.89
CA ILE A 93 -3.73 -11.52 8.47
C ILE A 93 -5.12 -12.12 8.30
N ILE A 94 -6.01 -11.37 7.66
CA ILE A 94 -7.33 -11.84 7.25
C ILE A 94 -7.34 -11.87 5.72
N GLY A 95 -7.49 -13.07 5.15
CA GLY A 95 -7.29 -13.29 3.72
C GLY A 95 -5.85 -13.02 3.31
N ASN A 96 -5.62 -11.96 2.52
CA ASN A 96 -4.29 -11.52 2.09
C ASN A 96 -3.90 -10.12 2.62
N THR A 97 -4.61 -9.65 3.65
CA THR A 97 -4.45 -8.28 4.18
C THR A 97 -4.04 -8.32 5.65
N VAL A 98 -3.01 -7.55 6.01
CA VAL A 98 -2.65 -7.33 7.42
C VAL A 98 -3.66 -6.37 8.04
N THR A 99 -4.41 -6.82 9.02
CA THR A 99 -5.49 -6.03 9.65
C THR A 99 -5.08 -5.43 10.99
N ALA A 100 -4.17 -6.09 11.71
CA ALA A 100 -3.66 -5.61 12.99
C ALA A 100 -2.24 -6.10 13.26
N ILE A 101 -1.56 -5.42 14.18
CA ILE A 101 -0.28 -5.84 14.75
C ILE A 101 -0.55 -6.28 16.18
N CYS A 102 -0.14 -7.49 16.49
CA CYS A 102 -0.18 -8.06 17.82
C CYS A 102 1.21 -7.99 18.44
N THR A 103 1.30 -7.49 19.68
CA THR A 103 2.53 -7.50 20.49
C THR A 103 2.25 -8.18 21.82
N VAL A 104 3.07 -9.17 22.17
CA VAL A 104 2.99 -9.83 23.48
C VAL A 104 3.66 -8.95 24.53
N ILE A 105 2.91 -8.55 25.56
CA ILE A 105 3.40 -7.63 26.60
C ILE A 105 3.64 -8.31 27.94
N ALA A 106 3.11 -9.52 28.16
CA ALA A 106 3.42 -10.37 29.30
C ALA A 106 3.33 -11.86 28.90
N GLY A 107 4.05 -12.73 29.63
CA GLY A 107 4.07 -14.17 29.34
C GLY A 107 2.81 -14.87 29.83
N GLY A 108 2.01 -15.42 28.90
CA GLY A 108 0.82 -16.19 29.23
C GLY A 108 -0.01 -16.57 28.00
N GLY A 109 -0.01 -17.85 27.62
CA GLY A 109 -0.91 -18.43 26.61
C GLY A 109 -0.75 -17.92 25.18
N ASN A 110 -1.56 -18.45 24.25
CA ASN A 110 -1.49 -18.17 22.80
C ASN A 110 -1.91 -16.72 22.51
N PRO A 111 -0.97 -15.78 22.29
CA PRO A 111 -1.19 -14.38 22.66
C PRO A 111 -1.68 -13.51 21.50
N CYS A 112 -2.19 -14.07 20.40
CA CYS A 112 -2.57 -13.27 19.21
C CYS A 112 -3.81 -13.82 18.48
N MET A 113 -4.75 -14.41 19.21
CA MET A 113 -6.08 -14.68 18.66
C MET A 113 -6.94 -13.41 18.78
N LEU A 114 -7.66 -13.07 17.72
CA LEU A 114 -8.67 -12.02 17.81
C LEU A 114 -9.76 -12.49 18.78
N PRO A 115 -10.12 -11.70 19.81
CA PRO A 115 -11.22 -12.07 20.68
C PRO A 115 -12.53 -12.11 19.87
N PRO A 116 -13.51 -12.93 20.28
CA PRO A 116 -14.86 -12.88 19.73
C PRO A 116 -15.44 -11.47 19.77
N PRO A 117 -16.37 -11.12 18.86
CA PRO A 117 -17.04 -9.82 18.90
C PRO A 117 -17.70 -9.57 20.26
N GLY A 118 -17.28 -8.51 20.96
CA GLY A 118 -17.81 -8.15 22.29
C GLY A 118 -16.94 -8.59 23.48
N GLU A 119 -15.80 -9.23 23.23
CA GLU A 119 -14.87 -9.65 24.28
C GLU A 119 -13.55 -8.85 24.20
N GLN A 120 -13.01 -8.47 25.36
CA GLN A 120 -11.77 -7.71 25.44
C GLN A 120 -10.57 -8.64 25.28
N PRO A 121 -9.53 -8.25 24.51
CA PRO A 121 -8.33 -9.06 24.39
C PRO A 121 -7.66 -9.24 25.76
N ASN A 122 -7.02 -10.40 25.98
CA ASN A 122 -6.27 -10.69 27.19
C ASN A 122 -5.32 -9.54 27.54
N ALA A 123 -5.21 -9.20 28.83
CA ALA A 123 -4.37 -8.11 29.32
C ALA A 123 -2.87 -8.30 29.00
N ASP A 124 -2.46 -9.51 28.62
CA ASP A 124 -1.09 -9.88 28.27
C ASP A 124 -0.73 -9.56 26.81
N VAL A 125 -1.69 -9.01 26.04
CA VAL A 125 -1.58 -8.77 24.61
C VAL A 125 -1.99 -7.35 24.27
N LYS A 126 -1.17 -6.69 23.44
CA LYS A 126 -1.54 -5.43 22.79
C LYS A 126 -1.85 -5.67 21.32
N ILE A 127 -3.13 -5.61 20.96
CA ILE A 127 -3.58 -5.58 19.57
C ILE A 127 -3.77 -4.13 19.16
N THR A 128 -2.92 -3.66 18.26
CA THR A 128 -3.08 -2.34 17.64
C THR A 128 -3.58 -2.51 16.21
N PRO A 129 -4.63 -1.78 15.78
CA PRO A 129 -4.93 -1.66 14.37
C PRO A 129 -3.68 -1.23 13.61
N VAL A 130 -3.57 -1.60 12.34
CA VAL A 130 -2.53 -1.02 11.48
C VAL A 130 -2.88 0.45 11.22
N SER A 131 -2.59 1.32 12.19
CA SER A 131 -2.83 2.76 12.13
C SER A 131 -1.50 3.48 12.36
N GLY A 132 -0.94 4.07 11.30
CA GLY A 132 0.30 4.83 11.33
C GLY A 132 0.85 5.12 9.92
N PRO A 133 1.95 5.89 9.81
CA PRO A 133 2.63 6.20 8.55
C PRO A 133 3.04 5.00 7.65
N PRO A 134 3.15 3.74 8.11
CA PRO A 134 3.38 2.57 7.23
C PRO A 134 2.26 2.27 6.21
N VAL A 135 1.14 3.00 6.24
CA VAL A 135 -0.02 2.75 5.36
C VAL A 135 -0.31 3.90 4.40
N THR A 136 0.35 5.05 4.56
CA THR A 136 0.17 6.17 3.63
C THR A 136 1.12 6.00 2.46
N ILE A 137 0.58 5.63 1.30
CA ILE A 137 1.32 5.71 0.04
C ILE A 137 1.22 7.16 -0.42
N SER A 138 2.34 7.86 -0.42
CA SER A 138 2.42 9.22 -0.95
C SER A 138 3.39 9.26 -2.12
N GLY A 139 3.32 10.31 -2.93
CA GLY A 139 4.21 10.43 -4.06
C GLY A 139 4.06 11.75 -4.79
N SER A 140 4.97 11.97 -5.73
CA SER A 140 4.91 13.12 -6.63
C SER A 140 5.07 12.64 -8.07
N LEU A 141 4.39 13.34 -8.96
CA LEU A 141 4.54 13.21 -10.40
C LEU A 141 5.21 14.48 -10.90
N SER A 142 6.33 14.32 -11.61
CA SER A 142 6.97 15.43 -12.32
C SER A 142 7.00 15.13 -13.82
N THR A 143 6.94 16.20 -14.62
CA THR A 143 7.00 16.13 -16.07
C THR A 143 7.86 17.26 -16.60
N THR A 144 8.67 16.97 -17.61
CA THR A 144 9.37 17.99 -18.41
C THR A 144 8.59 18.35 -19.68
N ASN A 145 7.45 17.69 -19.92
CA ASN A 145 6.68 17.90 -21.14
C ASN A 145 5.84 19.17 -21.07
N ILE A 146 6.08 20.11 -21.99
CA ILE A 146 5.43 21.43 -22.00
C ILE A 146 3.90 21.37 -22.18
N ILE A 147 3.38 20.34 -22.85
CA ILE A 147 1.94 20.19 -23.09
C ILE A 147 1.24 19.92 -21.76
N MET A 148 1.77 18.99 -20.96
CA MET A 148 1.20 18.67 -19.65
C MET A 148 1.55 19.70 -18.57
N ALA A 149 2.70 20.36 -18.68
CA ALA A 149 3.06 21.45 -17.78
C ALA A 149 2.03 22.60 -17.85
N ASN A 150 1.43 22.82 -19.01
CA ASN A 150 0.39 23.83 -19.22
C ASN A 150 -1.02 23.37 -18.81
N TRP A 151 -1.20 22.14 -18.32
CA TRP A 151 -2.50 21.69 -17.85
C TRP A 151 -2.93 22.47 -16.61
N SER A 152 -4.20 22.85 -16.58
CA SER A 152 -4.76 23.52 -15.42
C SER A 152 -4.72 22.61 -14.18
N ARG A 153 -4.70 23.20 -12.99
CA ARG A 153 -4.83 22.46 -11.73
C ARG A 153 -6.07 21.55 -11.71
N ALA A 154 -7.16 21.96 -12.35
CA ALA A 154 -8.38 21.16 -12.45
C ALA A 154 -8.17 19.88 -13.29
N MET A 155 -7.40 19.95 -14.38
CA MET A 155 -7.05 18.78 -15.19
C MET A 155 -6.15 17.83 -14.40
N TRP A 156 -5.13 18.36 -13.71
CA TRP A 156 -4.28 17.56 -12.83
C TRP A 156 -5.04 16.93 -11.67
N GLN A 157 -5.98 17.64 -11.05
CA GLN A 157 -6.82 17.08 -10.00
C GLN A 157 -7.76 16.00 -10.56
N SER A 158 -8.24 16.13 -11.79
CA SER A 158 -9.03 15.09 -12.47
C SER A 158 -8.21 13.81 -12.67
N VAL A 159 -6.94 13.92 -13.10
CA VAL A 159 -6.00 12.79 -13.17
C VAL A 159 -5.81 12.16 -11.79
N ALA A 160 -5.47 12.95 -10.78
CA ALA A 160 -5.25 12.46 -9.42
C ALA A 160 -6.49 11.72 -8.86
N ASN A 161 -7.68 12.28 -9.06
CA ASN A 161 -8.95 11.69 -8.63
C ASN A 161 -9.27 10.38 -9.37
N ARG A 162 -8.96 10.29 -10.67
CA ARG A 162 -9.16 9.04 -11.42
C ARG A 162 -8.14 7.98 -11.02
N ALA A 163 -6.88 8.37 -10.86
CA ALA A 163 -5.81 7.47 -10.42
C ALA A 163 -6.16 6.86 -9.07
N ILE A 164 -6.61 7.69 -8.11
CA ILE A 164 -6.99 7.14 -6.80
C ILE A 164 -8.22 6.25 -6.85
N ARG A 165 -9.22 6.55 -7.70
CA ARG A 165 -10.37 5.66 -7.88
C ARG A 165 -9.95 4.30 -8.46
N MET A 166 -9.06 4.29 -9.44
CA MET A 166 -8.52 3.05 -10.01
C MET A 166 -7.72 2.26 -8.98
N LEU A 167 -6.82 2.92 -8.24
CA LEU A 167 -6.07 2.31 -7.15
C LEU A 167 -6.98 1.78 -6.03
N ALA A 168 -8.02 2.54 -5.68
CA ALA A 168 -9.03 2.18 -4.68
C ALA A 168 -9.92 1.01 -5.13
N SER A 169 -10.13 0.83 -6.44
CA SER A 169 -10.80 -0.34 -7.01
C SER A 169 -9.88 -1.56 -7.17
N GLY A 170 -8.57 -1.36 -6.99
CA GLY A 170 -7.54 -2.38 -7.17
C GLY A 170 -7.27 -3.23 -5.93
N PRO A 171 -6.23 -4.08 -5.98
CA PRO A 171 -5.91 -5.05 -4.92
C PRO A 171 -5.60 -4.43 -3.55
N LEU A 172 -5.27 -3.13 -3.52
CA LEU A 172 -4.88 -2.40 -2.32
C LEU A 172 -5.96 -1.39 -1.90
N GLY A 173 -7.21 -1.59 -2.34
CA GLY A 173 -8.25 -0.58 -2.40
C GLY A 173 -8.38 0.37 -1.20
N SER A 174 -8.49 -0.18 0.02
CA SER A 174 -8.65 0.61 1.25
C SER A 174 -7.41 1.39 1.70
N HIS A 175 -6.25 1.14 1.09
CA HIS A 175 -5.00 1.85 1.39
C HIS A 175 -4.83 3.14 0.58
N PHE A 176 -5.75 3.42 -0.36
CA PHE A 176 -5.73 4.61 -1.20
C PHE A 176 -6.98 5.45 -0.94
N PHE A 177 -6.85 6.46 -0.07
CA PHE A 177 -8.00 7.25 0.43
C PHE A 177 -8.07 8.69 -0.08
N SER A 178 -6.93 9.35 -0.33
CA SER A 178 -6.90 10.71 -0.88
C SER A 178 -5.73 10.94 -1.83
N ALA A 179 -5.97 11.76 -2.86
CA ALA A 179 -4.95 12.23 -3.79
C ALA A 179 -5.16 13.72 -4.03
N VAL A 180 -4.07 14.48 -3.97
CA VAL A 180 -4.09 15.93 -4.17
C VAL A 180 -3.12 16.27 -5.29
N ALA A 181 -3.58 17.05 -6.25
CA ALA A 181 -2.72 17.62 -7.28
C ALA A 181 -2.24 19.01 -6.82
N THR A 182 -0.93 19.12 -6.62
CA THR A 182 -0.21 20.39 -6.48
C THR A 182 0.62 20.62 -7.72
N VAL A 183 0.36 21.72 -8.44
CA VAL A 183 1.17 22.16 -9.57
C VAL A 183 2.27 23.05 -8.99
N GLY A 184 3.50 22.53 -8.95
CA GLY A 184 4.67 23.33 -8.61
C GLY A 184 5.09 24.15 -9.81
N GLY A 185 5.10 25.48 -9.67
CA GLY A 185 5.74 26.37 -10.63
C GLY A 185 7.23 26.45 -10.33
N ASN A 186 8.06 26.42 -11.37
CA ASN A 186 9.41 27.00 -11.29
C ASN A 186 9.30 28.52 -11.16
#